data_AF-A0A095Y1X1-F1
#
_entry.id   AF-A0A095Y1X1-F1
#
_cell.length_a   1.000
_cell.length_b   1.000
_cell.length_c   1.000
_cell.angle_alpha   90.00
_cell.angle_beta   90.00
_cell.angle_gamma   90.00
#
_symmetry.space_group_name_H-M   'P 1'
#
loop_
_entity.id
_entity.type
_entity.pdbx_description
1 polymer ?
#
loop_
_entity_poly.entity_id
_entity_poly.type
_entity_poly.pdbx_seq_one_letter_code
_entity_poly.pdbx_strand_id
1 'polypeptide(L)'
;MDIKDLCEYGETSLAVNVPKANKLKSTLVCPVHKRKVLFKHDYTQAGTNAYITRYCCKEHAQRVAQAFTDAELFDNVYVETEEHTAPPFVRPCGD
;
A
#
# COMPACT_ATOMS: atom_id res chain seq x y z
N MET A 1 9.66 15.86 -20.41
CA MET A 1 10.12 14.51 -20.04
C MET A 1 9.58 13.56 -21.08
N ASP A 2 10.47 12.94 -21.84
CA ASP A 2 10.13 11.92 -22.83
C ASP A 2 9.52 10.69 -22.15
N ILE A 3 8.59 10.02 -22.83
CA ILE A 3 7.85 8.85 -22.30
C ILE A 3 8.80 7.71 -21.86
N LYS A 4 9.97 7.59 -22.50
CA LYS A 4 11.02 6.64 -22.12
C LYS A 4 11.63 6.93 -20.76
N ASP A 5 11.88 8.21 -20.47
CA ASP A 5 12.48 8.67 -19.20
C ASP A 5 11.52 8.42 -18.02
N LEU A 6 10.21 8.59 -18.25
CA LEU A 6 9.15 8.27 -17.30
C LEU A 6 9.04 6.77 -16.99
N CYS A 7 9.19 5.89 -18.00
CA CYS A 7 9.15 4.45 -17.79
C CYS A 7 10.38 3.98 -17.00
N GLU A 8 11.58 4.45 -17.37
CA GLU A 8 12.83 4.05 -16.71
C GLU A 8 12.88 4.52 -15.24
N TYR A 9 12.38 5.72 -14.97
CA TYR A 9 12.21 6.23 -13.61
C TYR A 9 11.19 5.43 -12.80
N GLY A 10 10.00 5.16 -13.35
CA GLY A 10 8.94 4.41 -12.67
C GLY A 10 9.36 2.97 -12.32
N GLU A 11 9.98 2.26 -13.27
CA GLU A 11 10.46 0.90 -13.08
C GLU A 11 11.60 0.83 -12.04
N THR A 12 12.56 1.77 -12.10
CA THR A 12 13.68 1.81 -11.15
C THR A 12 13.20 2.20 -9.74
N SER A 13 12.33 3.19 -9.63
CA SER A 13 11.76 3.64 -8.36
C SER A 13 10.95 2.52 -7.69
N LEU A 14 10.08 1.83 -8.44
CA LEU A 14 9.35 0.69 -7.90
C LEU A 14 10.28 -0.47 -7.52
N ALA A 15 11.30 -0.78 -8.32
CA ALA A 15 12.25 -1.84 -8.00
C ALA A 15 12.99 -1.60 -6.67
N VAL A 16 13.24 -0.34 -6.31
CA VAL A 16 13.87 0.06 -5.04
C VAL A 16 12.86 0.18 -3.89
N ASN A 17 11.67 0.72 -4.16
CA ASN A 17 10.71 1.07 -3.12
C ASN A 17 9.78 -0.09 -2.74
N VAL A 18 9.43 -0.99 -3.66
CA VAL A 18 8.65 -2.21 -3.38
C VAL A 18 9.32 -3.12 -2.34
N PRO A 19 10.63 -3.43 -2.39
CA PRO A 19 11.27 -4.22 -1.33
C PRO A 19 11.30 -3.49 0.01
N LYS A 20 11.49 -2.16 0.02
CA LYS A 20 11.38 -1.35 1.25
C LYS A 20 9.98 -1.38 1.84
N ALA A 21 8.95 -1.21 1.00
CA ALA A 21 7.54 -1.32 1.39
C ALA A 21 7.19 -2.72 1.89
N ASN A 22 7.74 -3.77 1.28
CA ASN A 22 7.58 -5.15 1.73
C ASN A 22 8.21 -5.40 3.12
N LYS A 23 9.35 -4.75 3.40
CA LYS A 23 9.99 -4.79 4.71
C LYS A 23 9.17 -4.03 5.74
N LEU A 24 8.70 -2.84 5.40
CA LEU A 24 7.89 -1.97 6.28
C LEU A 24 6.52 -2.59 6.59
N LYS A 25 5.81 -3.18 5.62
CA LYS A 25 4.56 -3.91 5.89
C LYS A 25 4.78 -5.15 6.76
N SER A 26 5.99 -5.73 6.75
CA SER A 26 6.29 -6.90 7.57
C SER A 26 6.49 -6.53 9.04
N THR A 27 6.85 -5.29 9.35
CA THR A 27 6.91 -4.76 10.72
C THR A 27 5.57 -4.18 11.16
N LEU A 28 4.76 -3.70 10.22
CA LEU A 28 3.42 -3.16 10.46
C LEU A 28 2.36 -4.27 10.34
N VAL A 29 2.32 -5.14 11.36
CA VAL A 29 1.29 -6.17 11.47
C VAL A 29 0.13 -5.63 12.32
N CYS A 30 -1.11 -6.00 11.99
CA CYS A 30 -2.25 -5.66 12.84
C CYS A 30 -2.04 -6.20 14.26
N PRO A 31 -2.08 -5.38 15.32
CA PRO A 31 -1.90 -5.87 16.68
C PRO A 31 -3.02 -6.84 17.11
N VAL A 32 -4.22 -6.67 16.55
CA VAL A 32 -5.40 -7.48 16.86
C VAL A 32 -5.39 -8.79 16.07
N HIS A 33 -5.39 -8.69 14.74
CA HIS A 33 -5.58 -9.85 13.87
C HIS A 33 -4.26 -10.57 13.52
N LYS A 34 -3.10 -9.99 13.85
CA LYS A 34 -1.76 -10.46 13.45
C LYS A 34 -1.61 -10.75 11.95
N ARG A 35 -2.43 -10.08 11.12
CA ARG A 35 -2.43 -10.17 9.66
C ARG A 35 -1.69 -8.99 9.06
N LYS A 36 -1.03 -9.24 7.93
CA LYS A 36 -0.36 -8.22 7.11
C LYS A 36 -1.31 -7.71 6.02
N VAL A 37 -1.09 -6.48 5.57
CA VAL A 37 -1.81 -5.97 4.40
C VAL A 37 -1.18 -6.48 3.11
N LEU A 38 -2.01 -6.63 2.08
CA LEU A 38 -1.56 -6.82 0.71
C LEU A 38 -1.73 -5.51 -0.04
N PHE A 39 -0.71 -5.11 -0.77
CA PHE A 39 -0.76 -3.96 -1.65
C PHE A 39 -0.30 -4.36 -3.05
N LYS A 40 -0.91 -3.73 -4.05
CA LYS A 40 -0.43 -3.69 -5.43
C LYS A 40 0.31 -2.37 -5.63
N HIS A 41 1.17 -2.33 -6.62
CA HIS A 41 1.88 -1.14 -7.00
C HIS A 41 1.83 -1.00 -8.51
N ASP A 42 1.77 0.24 -8.98
CA ASP A 42 1.73 0.58 -10.40
C ASP A 42 2.54 1.88 -10.60
N TYR A 43 2.91 2.18 -11.83
CA TYR A 43 3.53 3.45 -12.16
C TYR A 43 2.82 4.05 -13.36
N THR A 44 2.44 5.31 -13.22
CA THR A 44 1.72 6.06 -14.26
C THR A 44 2.45 7.37 -14.52
N GLN A 45 1.93 8.19 -15.44
CA GLN A 45 2.46 9.55 -15.63
C GLN A 45 2.35 10.43 -14.38
N ALA A 46 1.54 10.04 -13.39
CA ALA A 46 1.42 10.71 -12.10
C ALA A 46 2.48 10.26 -11.06
N GLY A 47 3.38 9.33 -11.42
CA GLY A 47 4.41 8.78 -10.54
C GLY A 47 4.13 7.34 -10.10
N THR A 48 4.74 6.96 -8.99
CA THR A 48 4.60 5.63 -8.38
C THR A 48 3.38 5.56 -7.46
N ASN A 49 2.52 4.59 -7.71
CA ASN A 49 1.26 4.42 -7.01
C ASN A 49 1.25 3.12 -6.22
N ALA A 50 0.78 3.14 -4.97
CA ALA A 50 0.52 1.96 -4.17
C ALA A 50 -0.96 1.84 -3.84
N TYR A 51 -1.53 0.66 -4.05
CA TYR A 51 -2.93 0.34 -3.80
C TYR A 51 -3.01 -0.76 -2.75
N ILE A 52 -3.46 -0.44 -1.54
CA ILE A 52 -3.70 -1.45 -0.49
C ILE A 52 -5.02 -2.15 -0.81
N THR A 53 -4.91 -3.40 -1.28
CA THR A 53 -6.01 -4.20 -1.85
C THR A 53 -6.61 -5.19 -0.87
N ARG A 54 -5.85 -5.63 0.15
CA ARG A 54 -6.37 -6.49 1.21
C ARG A 54 -5.88 -6.05 2.56
N TYR A 55 -6.80 -5.93 3.50
CA TYR A 55 -6.50 -5.59 4.88
C TYR A 55 -7.52 -6.23 5.83
N CYS A 56 -7.16 -6.36 7.11
CA CYS A 56 -8.04 -6.94 8.13
C CYS A 56 -8.93 -5.89 8.81
N CYS A 57 -8.49 -4.63 8.89
CA CYS A 57 -9.29 -3.52 9.41
C CYS A 57 -8.82 -2.20 8.79
N LYS A 58 -9.74 -1.25 8.62
CA LYS A 58 -9.50 0.03 7.92
C LYS A 58 -8.42 0.88 8.61
N GLU A 59 -8.41 0.91 9.94
CA GLU A 59 -7.41 1.63 10.73
C GLU A 59 -5.99 1.09 10.48
N HIS A 60 -5.86 -0.23 10.34
CA HIS A 60 -4.58 -0.84 9.97
C HIS A 60 -4.17 -0.46 8.55
N ALA A 61 -5.10 -0.53 7.58
CA ALA A 61 -4.81 -0.12 6.21
C ALA A 61 -4.36 1.36 6.14
N GLN A 62 -5.03 2.24 6.88
CA GLN A 62 -4.66 3.66 6.98
C GLN A 62 -3.30 3.85 7.66
N ARG A 63 -2.99 3.10 8.72
CA ARG A 63 -1.65 3.12 9.35
C ARG A 63 -0.55 2.70 8.37
N VAL A 64 -0.78 1.65 7.60
CA VAL A 64 0.21 1.21 6.60
C VAL A 64 0.33 2.22 5.46
N ALA A 65 -0.80 2.79 5.01
CA ALA A 65 -0.80 3.84 4.01
C ALA A 65 0.02 5.05 4.47
N GLN A 66 -0.25 5.53 5.69
CA GLN A 66 0.47 6.63 6.29
C GLN A 66 1.97 6.34 6.42
N ALA A 67 2.35 5.11 6.82
CA ALA A 67 3.74 4.73 6.91
C ALA A 67 4.44 4.66 5.53
N PHE A 68 3.71 4.30 4.47
CA PHE A 68 4.24 4.32 3.11
C PHE A 68 4.46 5.75 2.61
N THR A 69 3.55 6.66 2.94
CA THR A 69 3.68 8.10 2.66
C THR A 69 4.83 8.73 3.47
N ASP A 70 4.92 8.44 4.77
CA ASP A 70 5.95 8.98 5.67
C ASP A 70 7.37 8.52 5.28
N ALA A 71 7.47 7.28 4.79
CA ALA A 71 8.72 6.73 4.27
C ALA A 71 9.01 7.15 2.81
N GLU A 72 8.19 8.03 2.22
CA GLU A 72 8.31 8.55 0.85
C GLU A 72 8.53 7.44 -0.19
N LEU A 73 7.86 6.29 0.00
CA LEU A 73 8.07 5.11 -0.83
C LEU A 73 7.28 5.16 -2.14
N PHE A 74 6.16 5.88 -2.14
CA PHE A 74 5.28 6.03 -3.28
C PHE A 74 4.76 7.47 -3.32
N ASP A 75 4.60 8.01 -4.52
CA ASP A 75 4.05 9.35 -4.74
C ASP A 75 2.57 9.40 -4.36
N ASN A 76 1.81 8.34 -4.68
CA ASN A 76 0.40 8.24 -4.33
C ASN A 76 0.10 6.90 -3.63
N VAL A 77 -0.59 6.96 -2.50
CA VAL A 77 -1.00 5.78 -1.75
C VAL A 77 -2.52 5.75 -1.60
N TYR A 78 -3.13 4.73 -2.15
CA TYR A 78 -4.57 4.50 -2.15
C TYR A 78 -4.90 3.29 -1.29
N VAL A 79 -5.93 3.41 -0.46
CA VAL A 79 -6.55 2.28 0.22
C VAL A 79 -7.81 1.94 -0.56
N GLU A 80 -7.84 0.79 -1.24
CA GLU A 80 -9.05 0.33 -1.91
C GLU A 80 -10.08 0.02 -0.84
N THR A 81 -11.04 0.92 -0.64
CA THR A 81 -12.18 0.65 0.22
C THR A 81 -13.04 -0.37 -0.50
N GLU A 82 -13.02 -1.63 -0.04
CA GLU A 82 -13.96 -2.66 -0.48
C GLU A 82 -15.40 -2.22 -0.14
N GLU A 83 -16.02 -1.38 -0.96
CA GLU A 83 -17.47 -1.12 -0.92
C GLU A 83 -18.25 -2.27 -1.59
N HIS A 84 -17.57 -3.27 -2.21
CA HIS A 84 -18.25 -4.33 -2.96
C HIS A 84 -17.85 -5.79 -2.68
N THR A 85 -16.98 -6.08 -1.71
CA THR A 85 -16.73 -7.47 -1.29
C THR A 85 -16.50 -7.58 0.21
N ALA A 86 -17.47 -7.15 1.02
CA ALA A 86 -17.51 -7.61 2.39
C ALA A 86 -17.85 -9.12 2.41
N PRO A 87 -16.94 -10.06 2.76
CA PRO A 87 -17.40 -11.14 3.62
C PRO A 87 -17.92 -10.46 4.91
N PRO A 88 -18.94 -10.98 5.59
CA PRO A 88 -19.65 -10.31 6.70
C PRO A 88 -18.81 -10.04 7.98
N PHE A 89 -17.48 -10.04 7.89
CA PHE A 89 -16.53 -10.01 8.99
C PHE A 89 -15.43 -8.96 8.82
N VAL A 90 -15.73 -7.76 8.34
CA VAL A 90 -14.86 -6.60 8.65
C VAL A 90 -15.15 -6.23 10.11
N ARG A 91 -14.59 -7.01 11.04
CA ARG A 91 -14.72 -6.75 12.48
C ARG A 91 -13.93 -5.48 12.80
N PRO A 92 -14.50 -4.53 13.58
CA PRO A 92 -13.72 -3.42 14.09
C PRO A 92 -12.52 -3.95 14.85
N CYS A 93 -11.39 -3.25 14.75
CA CYS A 93 -10.18 -3.60 15.47
C CYS A 93 -10.37 -3.21 16.96
N GLY A 94 -11.12 -4.01 17.70
CA GLY A 94 -11.40 -3.84 19.13
C GLY A 94 -12.61 -4.66 19.57
N ASP A 95 -12.35 -5.81 20.19
CA ASP A 95 -13.20 -6.42 21.23
C ASP A 95 -12.26 -6.81 22.38
#